data_AF-A0A520FIJ6-F1
#
_entry.id   AF-A0A520FIJ6-F1
#
_cell.length_a   1.000
_cell.length_b   1.000
_cell.length_c   1.000
_cell.angle_alpha   90.00
_cell.angle_beta   90.00
_cell.angle_gamma   90.00
#
_symmetry.space_group_name_H-M   'P 1'
#
loop_
_entity.id
_entity.type
_entity.pdbx_description
1 polymer ?
#
loop_
_entity_poly.entity_id
_entity_poly.type
_entity_poly.pdbx_seq_one_letter_code
_entity_poly.pdbx_strand_id
1 'polypeptide(L)'
;MTDAVREPGVHVNACEACGRLPHPRRVRLALAKLCAVFPVELLLHALVIHFHASYLITVTVLTVTTTVLVIWVVEPSAMRLLGGWLHGPPGGEHGHLSTGQSLWRIRARVSDRPGQLESLAHHLAELDANILTVHVHHLDGGSLDELIVGACRETSPDALSNAVRAGGGHSVGIWPASALALIDGQTKALTLAARVAADPSELPLSIAELLGAQYVDSRVGDHPTAAACVEIPSGDGEPLVFVRPADEPFTPAEIARARRLGELAQKTRQMSEAGGRTSATPA
;
A
#
# COMPACT_ATOMS: atom_id res chain seq x y z
N MET A 1 -12.01 -41.97 -9.38
CA MET A 1 -12.11 -41.10 -10.57
C MET A 1 -12.07 -39.68 -10.06
N THR A 2 -10.86 -39.16 -9.96
CA THR A 2 -10.47 -37.82 -9.48
C THR A 2 -10.86 -36.80 -10.53
N ASP A 3 -11.70 -35.83 -10.17
CA ASP A 3 -11.89 -34.63 -10.98
C ASP A 3 -11.21 -33.47 -10.26
N ALA A 4 -10.10 -33.03 -10.87
CA ALA A 4 -9.25 -31.97 -10.37
C ALA A 4 -9.90 -30.62 -10.73
N VAL A 5 -10.50 -29.98 -9.73
CA VAL A 5 -10.88 -28.57 -9.83
C VAL A 5 -9.60 -27.76 -9.98
N ARG A 6 -9.41 -27.27 -11.20
CA ARG A 6 -8.30 -26.46 -11.65
C ARG A 6 -8.52 -25.04 -11.10
N GLU A 7 -7.86 -24.70 -10.00
CA GLU A 7 -7.78 -23.31 -9.52
C GLU A 7 -7.01 -22.46 -10.56
N PRO A 8 -7.60 -21.40 -11.12
CA PRO A 8 -6.83 -20.39 -11.83
C PRO A 8 -6.12 -19.51 -10.78
N GLY A 9 -4.79 -19.58 -10.80
CA GLY A 9 -3.91 -18.89 -9.85
C GLY A 9 -4.16 -17.38 -9.79
N VAL A 10 -4.72 -16.96 -8.66
CA VAL A 10 -4.79 -15.57 -8.22
C VAL A 10 -3.46 -15.23 -7.54
N HIS A 11 -2.61 -14.45 -8.21
CA HIS A 11 -1.43 -13.87 -7.58
C HIS A 11 -1.32 -12.39 -7.91
N VAL A 12 -1.95 -11.54 -7.08
CA VAL A 12 -1.50 -10.15 -6.87
C VAL A 12 -1.76 -9.77 -5.40
N ASN A 13 -0.68 -9.39 -4.71
CA ASN A 13 -0.54 -9.31 -3.25
C ASN A 13 -1.10 -8.01 -2.64
N ALA A 14 -2.43 -7.88 -2.50
CA ALA A 14 -3.04 -6.86 -1.66
C ALA A 14 -3.57 -7.49 -0.36
N CYS A 15 -3.31 -6.85 0.79
CA CYS A 15 -3.85 -7.31 2.08
C CYS A 15 -5.36 -7.04 2.15
N GLU A 16 -6.17 -8.09 2.34
CA GLU A 16 -7.64 -8.01 2.44
C GLU A 16 -8.14 -7.07 3.56
N ALA A 17 -7.33 -6.83 4.60
CA ALA A 17 -7.71 -5.98 5.73
C ALA A 17 -7.47 -4.47 5.50
N CYS A 18 -6.54 -4.08 4.61
CA CYS A 18 -6.11 -2.68 4.48
C CYS A 18 -5.97 -2.17 3.04
N GLY A 19 -6.11 -3.04 2.03
CA GLY A 19 -6.06 -2.66 0.61
C GLY A 19 -4.72 -2.09 0.13
N ARG A 20 -3.68 -2.09 0.97
CA ARG A 20 -2.33 -1.62 0.62
C ARG A 20 -1.40 -2.78 0.30
N LEU A 21 -0.48 -2.55 -0.63
CA LEU A 21 0.77 -3.32 -0.74
C LEU A 21 1.59 -3.05 0.52
N PRO A 22 1.96 -4.07 1.33
CA PRO A 22 2.69 -3.83 2.57
C PRO A 22 4.12 -3.37 2.28
N HIS A 23 4.48 -2.18 2.75
CA HIS A 23 5.88 -1.73 2.74
C HIS A 23 6.70 -2.59 3.71
N PRO A 24 7.79 -3.23 3.26
CA PRO A 24 8.57 -4.12 4.09
C PRO A 24 9.29 -3.36 5.21
N ARG A 25 9.32 -3.93 6.42
CA ARG A 25 10.16 -3.40 7.52
C ARG A 25 11.61 -3.27 7.01
N ARG A 26 12.28 -2.12 7.27
CA ARG A 26 13.63 -1.80 6.77
C ARG A 26 14.64 -2.94 6.96
N VAL A 27 14.54 -3.68 8.07
CA VAL A 27 15.39 -4.83 8.38
C VAL A 27 15.18 -6.01 7.42
N ARG A 28 13.92 -6.34 7.06
CA ARG A 28 13.61 -7.42 6.11
C ARG A 28 14.09 -7.06 4.70
N LEU A 29 13.96 -5.79 4.32
CA LEU A 29 14.47 -5.28 3.05
C LEU A 29 16.00 -5.35 2.99
N ALA A 30 16.70 -5.00 4.07
CA ALA A 30 18.15 -5.11 4.15
C ALA A 30 18.62 -6.57 4.06
N LEU A 31 17.95 -7.48 4.78
CA LEU A 31 18.28 -8.90 4.79
C LEU A 31 18.00 -9.56 3.43
N ALA A 32 16.90 -9.19 2.78
CA ALA A 32 16.56 -9.58 1.43
C ALA A 32 17.63 -9.17 0.40
N LYS A 33 18.09 -7.91 0.47
CA LYS A 33 19.18 -7.40 -0.37
C LYS A 33 20.49 -8.16 -0.13
N LEU A 34 20.82 -8.44 1.13
CA LEU A 34 22.02 -9.19 1.48
C LEU A 34 21.99 -10.63 0.94
N CYS A 35 20.86 -11.33 1.10
CA CYS A 35 20.68 -12.70 0.61
C CYS A 35 20.73 -12.81 -0.92
N ALA A 36 20.32 -11.78 -1.66
CA ALA A 36 20.41 -11.76 -3.11
C ALA A 36 21.85 -11.54 -3.62
N VAL A 37 22.63 -10.72 -2.91
CA VAL A 37 24.00 -10.34 -3.31
C VAL A 37 25.03 -11.39 -2.89
N PHE A 38 24.90 -11.93 -1.68
CA PHE A 38 25.91 -12.77 -1.04
C PHE A 38 26.31 -14.04 -1.83
N PRO A 39 25.40 -14.83 -2.42
CA PRO A 39 25.78 -16.05 -3.14
C PRO A 39 26.59 -15.77 -4.41
N VAL A 40 26.27 -14.66 -5.09
CA VAL A 40 26.93 -14.26 -6.33
C VAL A 40 28.35 -13.76 -6.03
N GLU A 41 28.52 -12.95 -4.99
CA GLU A 41 29.86 -12.54 -4.55
C GLU A 41 30.69 -13.73 -4.08
N LEU A 42 30.12 -14.66 -3.31
CA LEU A 42 30.85 -15.83 -2.82
C LEU A 42 31.36 -16.70 -3.99
N LEU A 43 30.53 -16.91 -5.01
CA LEU A 43 30.91 -17.65 -6.22
C LEU A 43 32.02 -16.93 -6.99
N LEU A 44 31.93 -15.61 -7.13
CA LEU A 44 32.95 -14.80 -7.80
C LEU A 44 34.30 -14.92 -7.08
N HIS A 45 34.32 -14.80 -5.75
CA HIS A 45 35.53 -14.96 -4.96
C HIS A 45 36.13 -16.35 -5.11
N ALA A 46 35.29 -17.40 -5.05
CA ALA A 46 35.74 -18.78 -5.24
C ALA A 46 36.37 -18.99 -6.63
N LEU A 47 35.77 -18.41 -7.68
CA LEU A 47 36.26 -18.52 -9.06
C LEU A 47 37.59 -17.79 -9.25
N VAL A 48 37.71 -16.57 -8.72
CA VAL A 48 38.94 -15.77 -8.82
C VAL A 48 40.11 -16.44 -8.10
N ILE A 49 39.87 -17.07 -6.94
CA ILE A 49 40.89 -17.83 -6.20
C ILE A 49 41.31 -19.09 -6.98
N HIS A 50 40.35 -19.79 -7.62
CA HIS A 50 40.61 -21.01 -8.36
C HIS A 50 41.48 -20.80 -9.61
N PHE A 51 41.30 -19.69 -10.32
CA PHE A 51 42.00 -19.43 -11.59
C PHE A 51 43.39 -18.78 -11.44
N HIS A 52 43.89 -18.57 -10.21
CA HIS A 52 45.20 -17.98 -9.92
C HIS A 52 45.56 -16.76 -10.82
N ALA A 53 44.60 -15.84 -10.97
CA ALA A 53 44.79 -14.64 -11.78
C ALA A 53 45.83 -13.68 -11.18
N SER A 54 46.37 -12.78 -11.99
CA SER A 54 47.25 -11.71 -11.49
C SER A 54 46.47 -10.77 -10.57
N TYR A 55 47.14 -10.24 -9.54
CA TYR A 55 46.52 -9.43 -8.49
C TYR A 55 45.69 -8.25 -9.03
N LEU A 56 46.18 -7.57 -10.08
CA LEU A 56 45.48 -6.45 -10.70
C LEU A 56 44.17 -6.88 -11.39
N ILE A 57 44.16 -8.04 -12.04
CA ILE A 57 42.95 -8.58 -12.70
C ILE A 57 41.93 -8.97 -11.63
N THR A 58 42.37 -9.65 -10.57
CA THR A 58 41.53 -10.01 -9.43
C THR A 58 40.84 -8.78 -8.83
N VAL A 59 41.62 -7.75 -8.48
CA VAL A 59 41.06 -6.53 -7.86
C VAL A 59 40.10 -5.82 -8.82
N THR A 60 40.46 -5.70 -10.09
CA THR A 60 39.61 -4.99 -11.07
C THR A 60 38.29 -5.72 -11.31
N VAL A 61 38.33 -7.04 -11.52
CA VAL A 61 37.14 -7.87 -11.73
C VAL A 61 36.23 -7.80 -10.51
N LEU A 62 36.79 -8.01 -9.31
CA LEU A 62 35.99 -7.98 -8.07
C LEU A 62 35.31 -6.62 -7.88
N THR A 63 36.05 -5.52 -8.04
CA THR A 63 35.53 -4.17 -7.80
C THR A 63 34.44 -3.79 -8.82
N VAL A 64 34.65 -4.10 -10.11
CA VAL A 64 33.67 -3.81 -11.16
C VAL A 64 32.42 -4.67 -10.96
N THR A 65 32.58 -5.97 -10.70
CA THR A 65 31.43 -6.87 -10.54
C THR A 65 30.62 -6.53 -9.29
N THR A 66 31.25 -6.26 -8.15
CA THR A 66 30.55 -5.80 -6.93
C THR A 66 29.79 -4.50 -7.18
N THR A 67 30.39 -3.52 -7.85
CA THR A 67 29.75 -2.23 -8.16
C THR A 67 28.53 -2.43 -9.06
N VAL A 68 28.67 -3.23 -10.13
CA VAL A 68 27.56 -3.56 -11.04
C VAL A 68 26.45 -4.29 -10.28
N LEU A 69 26.79 -5.26 -9.42
CA LEU A 69 25.83 -6.04 -8.65
C LEU A 69 25.04 -5.15 -7.68
N VAL A 70 25.70 -4.22 -7.00
CA VAL A 70 25.04 -3.27 -6.10
C VAL A 70 24.09 -2.35 -6.88
N ILE A 71 24.50 -1.81 -8.03
CA ILE A 71 23.65 -0.91 -8.83
C ILE A 71 22.46 -1.67 -9.43
N TRP A 72 22.68 -2.88 -9.97
CA TRP A 72 21.65 -3.61 -10.72
C TRP A 72 20.79 -4.56 -9.91
N VAL A 73 21.17 -4.95 -8.68
CA VAL A 73 20.39 -5.88 -7.84
C VAL A 73 19.59 -5.15 -6.76
N VAL A 74 20.06 -3.98 -6.30
CA VAL A 74 19.44 -3.27 -5.16
C VAL A 74 18.08 -2.65 -5.50
N GLU A 75 17.79 -2.35 -6.77
CA GLU A 75 16.52 -1.75 -7.22
C GLU A 75 15.54 -2.73 -7.90
N PRO A 76 15.89 -3.50 -8.95
CA PRO A 76 14.90 -4.23 -9.75
C PRO A 76 14.61 -5.66 -9.25
N SER A 77 15.63 -6.36 -8.73
CA SER A 77 15.61 -7.83 -8.56
C SER A 77 15.17 -8.27 -7.16
N ALA A 78 15.51 -7.49 -6.13
CA ALA A 78 15.13 -7.78 -4.74
C ALA A 78 13.61 -7.73 -4.52
N MET A 79 12.89 -6.86 -5.23
CA MET A 79 11.43 -6.75 -5.12
C MET A 79 10.69 -7.88 -5.85
N ARG A 80 11.24 -8.39 -6.97
CA ARG A 80 10.61 -9.45 -7.77
C ARG A 80 10.79 -10.85 -7.17
N LEU A 81 11.98 -11.17 -6.64
CA LEU A 81 12.29 -12.52 -6.15
C LEU A 81 11.83 -12.78 -4.71
N LEU A 82 11.76 -11.74 -3.87
CA LEU A 82 11.42 -11.88 -2.45
C LEU A 82 10.06 -11.28 -2.09
N GLY A 83 9.23 -10.94 -3.08
CA GLY A 83 7.88 -10.40 -2.85
C GLY A 83 7.06 -11.25 -1.87
N GLY A 84 7.01 -12.57 -2.10
CA GLY A 84 6.31 -13.51 -1.22
C GLY A 84 6.86 -13.58 0.21
N TRP A 85 8.17 -13.39 0.41
CA TRP A 85 8.81 -13.39 1.73
C TRP A 85 8.86 -12.01 2.39
N LEU A 86 8.61 -10.93 1.65
CA LEU A 86 8.45 -9.57 2.18
C LEU A 86 7.08 -9.37 2.83
N HIS A 87 6.09 -10.17 2.41
CA HIS A 87 4.79 -10.24 3.04
C HIS A 87 4.93 -10.98 4.38
N GLY A 88 4.55 -10.32 5.47
CA GLY A 88 4.46 -11.01 6.76
C GLY A 88 3.31 -12.02 6.71
N PRO A 89 3.35 -13.11 7.50
CA PRO A 89 2.14 -13.88 7.75
C PRO A 89 1.03 -12.93 8.25
N PRO A 90 -0.26 -13.20 7.99
CA PRO A 90 -1.38 -12.41 8.50
C PRO A 90 -1.48 -12.57 10.02
N GLY A 91 -0.52 -12.02 10.75
CA GLY A 91 -0.52 -11.87 12.19
C GLY A 91 -0.77 -10.40 12.47
N GLY A 92 -2.00 -10.08 12.86
CA GLY A 92 -2.44 -8.75 13.29
C GLY A 92 -1.72 -8.30 14.56
N GLU A 93 -0.43 -7.98 14.47
CA GLU A 93 0.25 -7.26 15.53
C GLU A 93 -0.30 -5.84 15.57
N HIS A 94 -1.09 -5.56 16.61
CA HIS A 94 -1.57 -4.22 16.96
C HIS A 94 -0.43 -3.21 16.83
N GLY A 95 -0.63 -2.13 16.06
CA GLY A 95 0.34 -1.05 16.05
C GLY A 95 0.33 -0.38 17.40
N HIS A 96 1.34 -0.68 18.20
CA HIS A 96 1.48 -0.17 19.54
C HIS A 96 1.85 1.32 19.50
N LEU A 97 0.99 2.18 20.04
CA LEU A 97 1.43 3.51 20.45
C LEU A 97 2.32 3.34 21.68
N SER A 98 3.34 4.18 21.85
CA SER A 98 4.28 4.10 22.99
C SER A 98 3.60 4.18 24.38
N THR A 99 2.29 4.45 24.40
CA THR A 99 1.40 4.60 25.55
C THR A 99 0.73 3.30 26.04
N GLY A 100 1.07 2.11 25.52
CA GLY A 100 0.44 0.85 26.00
C GLY A 100 -0.92 0.53 25.38
N GLN A 101 -1.38 1.36 24.43
CA GLN A 101 -2.69 1.23 23.79
C GLN A 101 -2.61 0.43 22.49
N SER A 102 -3.68 -0.33 22.24
CA SER A 102 -3.94 -1.01 20.98
C SER A 102 -4.78 -0.11 20.08
N LEU A 103 -4.44 -0.04 18.79
CA LEU A 103 -5.17 0.72 17.80
C LEU A 103 -6.19 -0.17 17.11
N TRP A 104 -7.41 0.34 16.95
CA TRP A 104 -8.52 -0.33 16.28
C TRP A 104 -9.13 0.56 15.23
N ARG A 105 -9.49 -0.04 14.09
CA ARG A 105 -10.31 0.56 13.05
C ARG A 105 -11.72 0.00 13.20
N ILE A 106 -12.68 0.90 13.31
CA ILE A 106 -14.09 0.59 13.42
C ILE A 106 -14.78 1.16 12.19
N ARG A 107 -15.53 0.34 11.45
CA ARG A 107 -16.50 0.81 10.45
C ARG A 107 -17.89 0.48 10.94
N ALA A 108 -18.76 1.48 11.00
CA ALA A 108 -20.15 1.29 11.40
C ALA A 108 -21.05 2.21 10.57
N ARG A 109 -22.24 1.73 10.23
CA ARG A 109 -23.29 2.60 9.71
C ARG A 109 -24.02 3.24 10.88
N VAL A 110 -24.21 4.55 10.81
CA VAL A 110 -24.87 5.36 11.82
C VAL A 110 -25.98 6.16 11.13
N SER A 111 -27.12 6.30 11.81
CA SER A 111 -28.20 7.16 11.30
C SER A 111 -27.76 8.62 11.34
N ASP A 112 -28.01 9.37 10.28
CA ASP A 112 -27.70 10.81 10.22
C ASP A 112 -28.75 11.61 11.00
N ARG A 113 -28.60 11.63 12.34
CA ARG A 113 -29.45 12.38 13.27
C ARG A 113 -28.57 13.06 14.34
N PRO A 114 -28.96 14.27 14.80
CA PRO A 114 -28.28 14.92 15.91
C PRO A 114 -28.18 13.99 17.14
N GLY A 115 -27.03 14.00 17.81
CA GLY A 115 -26.78 13.20 19.02
C GLY A 115 -26.27 11.78 18.78
N GLN A 116 -26.27 11.27 17.54
CA GLN A 116 -25.80 9.89 17.29
C GLN A 116 -24.29 9.72 17.49
N LEU A 117 -23.50 10.69 17.02
CA LEU A 117 -22.05 10.66 17.24
C LEU A 117 -21.71 10.86 18.73
N GLU A 118 -22.51 11.64 19.46
CA GLU A 118 -22.38 11.82 20.91
C GLU A 118 -22.65 10.50 21.65
N SER A 119 -23.74 9.81 21.31
CA SER A 119 -24.07 8.49 21.86
C SER A 119 -22.97 7.46 21.56
N LEU A 120 -22.45 7.45 20.33
CA LEU A 120 -21.33 6.58 19.95
C LEU A 120 -20.06 6.88 20.75
N ALA A 121 -19.70 8.17 20.87
CA ALA A 121 -18.53 8.59 21.63
C ALA A 121 -18.68 8.25 23.12
N HIS A 122 -19.88 8.39 23.68
CA HIS A 122 -20.17 8.06 25.07
C HIS A 122 -19.90 6.58 25.38
N HIS A 123 -20.46 5.67 24.58
CA HIS A 123 -20.28 4.22 24.81
C HIS A 123 -18.84 3.75 24.55
N LEU A 124 -18.11 4.39 23.63
CA LEU A 124 -16.68 4.13 23.46
C LEU A 124 -15.87 4.63 24.67
N ALA A 125 -16.23 5.78 25.24
CA ALA A 125 -15.58 6.32 26.42
C ALA A 125 -15.79 5.44 27.67
N GLU A 126 -16.92 4.75 27.81
CA GLU A 126 -17.13 3.75 28.87
C GLU A 126 -16.14 2.59 28.83
N LEU A 127 -15.56 2.30 27.65
CA LEU A 127 -14.50 1.30 27.46
C LEU A 127 -13.08 1.87 27.52
N ASP A 128 -12.93 3.14 27.93
CA ASP A 128 -11.66 3.88 27.86
C ASP A 128 -11.05 3.85 26.43
N ALA A 129 -11.92 3.81 25.40
CA ALA A 129 -11.52 3.84 24.01
C ALA A 129 -11.51 5.29 23.52
N ASN A 130 -10.30 5.84 23.33
CA ASN A 130 -10.10 7.20 22.85
C ASN A 130 -10.25 7.27 21.32
N ILE A 131 -11.09 8.16 20.82
CA ILE A 131 -11.27 8.38 19.38
C ILE A 131 -10.15 9.29 18.87
N LEU A 132 -9.32 8.77 17.97
CA LEU A 132 -8.15 9.47 17.42
C LEU A 132 -8.45 10.13 16.07
N THR A 133 -9.27 9.46 15.25
CA THR A 133 -9.68 9.97 13.94
C THR A 133 -11.13 9.57 13.66
N VAL A 134 -11.87 10.46 13.02
CA VAL A 134 -13.22 10.20 12.50
C VAL A 134 -13.28 10.58 11.03
N HIS A 135 -13.77 9.66 10.20
CA HIS A 135 -14.08 9.89 8.80
C HIS A 135 -15.55 9.52 8.56
N VAL A 136 -16.33 10.48 8.07
CA VAL A 136 -17.77 10.29 7.80
C VAL A 136 -17.99 10.24 6.29
N HIS A 137 -18.54 9.12 5.83
CA HIS A 137 -18.95 8.93 4.44
C HIS A 137 -20.48 8.97 4.35
N HIS A 138 -21.03 10.00 3.71
CA HIS A 138 -22.48 10.13 3.55
C HIS A 138 -22.98 9.15 2.50
N LEU A 139 -24.02 8.39 2.82
CA LEU A 139 -24.69 7.40 1.97
C LEU A 139 -26.20 7.69 1.94
N ASP A 140 -26.90 7.12 0.97
CA ASP A 140 -28.37 7.19 0.94
C ASP A 140 -28.94 6.48 2.17
N GLY A 141 -29.53 7.23 3.11
CA GLY A 141 -30.16 6.71 4.33
C GLY A 141 -29.30 6.71 5.59
N GLY A 142 -28.09 7.27 5.58
CA GLY A 142 -27.26 7.43 6.78
C GLY A 142 -25.79 7.74 6.45
N SER A 143 -24.91 7.57 7.43
CA SER A 143 -23.46 7.66 7.22
C SER A 143 -22.79 6.32 7.47
N LEU A 144 -21.72 6.05 6.72
CA LEU A 144 -20.71 5.05 7.09
C LEU A 144 -19.57 5.80 7.78
N ASP A 145 -19.48 5.60 9.08
CA ASP A 145 -18.46 6.21 9.92
C ASP A 145 -17.29 5.24 10.05
N GLU A 146 -16.10 5.75 9.74
CA GLU A 146 -14.84 5.06 9.94
C GLU A 146 -14.06 5.77 11.06
N LEU A 147 -13.87 5.07 12.18
CA LEU A 147 -13.19 5.59 13.36
C LEU A 147 -11.89 4.84 13.60
N ILE A 148 -10.84 5.57 13.97
CA ILE A 148 -9.63 4.99 14.55
C ILE A 148 -9.66 5.28 16.05
N VAL A 149 -9.65 4.22 16.86
CA VAL A 149 -9.69 4.33 18.32
C VAL A 149 -8.45 3.70 18.94
N GLY A 150 -7.93 4.34 20.00
CA GLY A 150 -6.92 3.77 20.89
C GLY A 150 -7.62 3.22 22.13
N ALA A 151 -7.46 1.93 22.42
CA ALA A 151 -8.04 1.29 23.59
C ALA A 151 -7.00 0.53 24.40
N CYS A 152 -7.33 0.18 25.64
CA CYS A 152 -6.51 -0.71 26.46
C CYS A 152 -6.15 -2.01 25.71
N ARG A 153 -5.01 -2.61 26.01
CA ARG A 153 -4.48 -3.75 25.25
C ARG A 153 -5.33 -5.01 25.41
N GLU A 154 -6.04 -5.10 26.52
CA GLU A 154 -6.94 -6.18 26.89
C GLU A 154 -8.35 -6.00 26.29
N THR A 155 -8.64 -4.86 25.66
CA THR A 155 -9.94 -4.59 25.04
C THR A 155 -10.17 -5.54 23.86
N SER A 156 -11.24 -6.33 23.95
CA SER A 156 -11.59 -7.28 22.90
C SER A 156 -12.34 -6.59 21.74
N PRO A 157 -12.24 -7.12 20.51
CA PRO A 157 -13.06 -6.67 19.38
C PRO A 157 -14.56 -6.74 19.70
N ASP A 158 -15.00 -7.75 20.43
CA ASP A 158 -16.41 -7.92 20.80
C ASP A 158 -16.90 -6.83 21.74
N ALA A 159 -16.06 -6.39 22.69
CA ALA A 159 -16.40 -5.28 23.58
C ALA A 159 -16.62 -3.99 22.79
N LEU A 160 -15.70 -3.67 21.86
CA LEU A 160 -15.83 -2.53 20.96
C LEU A 160 -17.09 -2.65 20.07
N SER A 161 -17.39 -3.85 19.56
CA SER A 161 -18.59 -4.10 18.73
C SER A 161 -19.87 -3.82 19.51
N ASN A 162 -19.91 -4.27 20.75
CA ASN A 162 -21.05 -4.05 21.64
C ASN A 162 -21.23 -2.57 21.99
N ALA A 163 -20.15 -1.85 22.30
CA ALA A 163 -20.21 -0.41 22.56
C ALA A 163 -20.70 0.38 21.34
N VAL A 164 -20.22 0.05 20.14
CA VAL A 164 -20.67 0.71 18.91
C VAL A 164 -22.16 0.45 18.65
N ARG A 165 -22.63 -0.78 18.89
CA ARG A 165 -24.06 -1.13 18.75
C ARG A 165 -24.93 -0.43 19.78
N ALA A 166 -24.48 -0.32 21.03
CA ALA A 166 -25.16 0.42 22.08
C ALA A 166 -25.25 1.92 21.75
N GLY A 167 -24.21 2.47 21.11
CA GLY A 167 -24.19 3.83 20.56
C GLY A 167 -25.07 4.04 19.31
N GLY A 168 -25.82 3.03 18.86
CA GLY A 168 -26.71 3.13 17.70
C GLY A 168 -26.07 2.79 16.35
N GLY A 169 -24.83 2.29 16.34
CA GLY A 169 -24.15 1.80 15.14
C GLY A 169 -24.66 0.43 14.71
N HIS A 170 -24.76 0.19 13.40
CA HIS A 170 -25.10 -1.11 12.82
C HIS A 170 -24.14 -1.47 11.68
N SER A 171 -24.19 -2.72 11.21
CA SER A 171 -23.22 -3.24 10.22
C SER A 171 -21.76 -3.03 10.67
N VAL A 172 -21.49 -3.29 11.95
CA VAL A 172 -20.21 -2.99 12.59
C VAL A 172 -19.14 -3.99 12.17
N GLY A 173 -18.01 -3.48 11.68
CA GLY A 173 -16.79 -4.23 11.47
C GLY A 173 -15.64 -3.62 12.26
N ILE A 174 -14.79 -4.49 12.82
CA ILE A 174 -13.68 -4.11 13.70
C ILE A 174 -12.43 -4.84 13.27
N TRP A 175 -11.35 -4.07 13.08
CA TRP A 175 -10.06 -4.58 12.65
C TRP A 175 -8.94 -3.95 13.46
N PRO A 176 -7.83 -4.67 13.71
CA PRO A 176 -6.65 -4.06 14.28
C PRO A 176 -6.11 -2.97 13.33
N ALA A 177 -5.66 -1.86 13.91
CA ALA A 177 -5.06 -0.76 13.20
C ALA A 177 -3.59 -0.57 13.61
N SER A 178 -2.88 0.23 12.82
CA SER A 178 -1.51 0.64 13.14
C SER A 178 -1.39 2.16 13.17
N ALA A 179 -0.28 2.69 13.68
CA ALA A 179 -0.04 4.14 13.70
C ALA A 179 -0.12 4.79 12.31
N LEU A 180 0.08 4.02 11.23
CA LEU A 180 -0.12 4.48 9.85
C LEU A 180 -1.58 4.84 9.54
N ALA A 181 -2.55 4.29 10.27
CA ALA A 181 -3.97 4.62 10.13
C ALA A 181 -4.30 6.02 10.68
N LEU A 182 -3.42 6.61 11.49
CA LEU A 182 -3.57 7.98 12.00
C LEU A 182 -3.13 9.04 10.99
N ILE A 183 -2.48 8.63 9.89
CA ILE A 183 -2.14 9.55 8.81
C ILE A 183 -3.43 9.95 8.11
N ASP A 184 -3.77 11.23 8.20
CA ASP A 184 -4.95 11.77 7.53
C ASP A 184 -4.83 11.66 6.00
N GLY A 185 -5.98 11.71 5.32
CA GLY A 185 -6.04 11.55 3.87
C GLY A 185 -5.25 12.61 3.09
N GLN A 186 -5.09 13.83 3.62
CA GLN A 186 -4.37 14.91 2.95
C GLN A 186 -2.86 14.66 3.03
N THR A 187 -2.34 14.32 4.21
CA THR A 187 -0.94 13.92 4.41
C THR A 187 -0.59 12.70 3.56
N LYS A 188 -1.49 11.70 3.49
CA LYS A 188 -1.32 10.54 2.60
C LYS A 188 -1.26 10.97 1.13
N ALA A 189 -2.17 11.83 0.68
CA ALA A 189 -2.20 12.30 -0.71
C ALA A 189 -0.93 13.09 -1.08
N LEU A 190 -0.42 13.95 -0.20
CA LEU A 190 0.83 14.68 -0.42
C LEU A 190 2.05 13.75 -0.45
N THR A 191 2.06 12.72 0.39
CA THR A 191 3.11 11.69 0.37
C THR A 191 3.13 10.93 -0.95
N LEU A 192 1.95 10.56 -1.47
CA LEU A 192 1.82 9.89 -2.77
C LEU A 192 2.19 10.83 -3.92
N ALA A 193 1.81 12.10 -3.85
CA ALA A 193 2.21 13.12 -4.82
C ALA A 193 3.73 13.29 -4.88
N ALA A 194 4.41 13.35 -3.73
CA ALA A 194 5.86 13.42 -3.67
C ALA A 194 6.53 12.17 -4.26
N ARG A 195 5.98 10.96 -4.02
CA ARG A 195 6.47 9.72 -4.62
C ARG A 195 6.36 9.75 -6.15
N VAL A 196 5.20 10.13 -6.67
CA VAL A 196 4.94 10.25 -8.12
C VAL A 196 5.80 11.34 -8.77
N ALA A 197 6.05 12.44 -8.07
CA ALA A 197 6.91 13.52 -8.55
C ALA A 197 8.39 13.10 -8.58
N ALA A 198 8.82 12.18 -7.70
CA ALA A 198 10.17 11.62 -7.74
C ALA A 198 10.31 10.55 -8.84
N ASP A 199 9.28 9.72 -9.02
CA ASP A 199 9.23 8.68 -10.04
C ASP A 199 7.81 8.56 -10.65
N PRO A 200 7.59 9.09 -11.87
CA PRO A 200 6.29 9.01 -12.55
C PRO A 200 5.82 7.59 -12.92
N SER A 201 6.69 6.57 -12.81
CA SER A 201 6.34 5.16 -13.05
C SER A 201 5.53 4.55 -11.89
N GLU A 202 5.62 5.13 -10.70
CA GLU A 202 4.86 4.75 -9.50
C GLU A 202 3.38 5.16 -9.56
N LEU A 203 2.94 5.86 -10.61
CA LEU A 203 1.58 6.40 -10.75
C LEU A 203 0.48 5.34 -10.56
N PRO A 204 0.51 4.15 -11.21
CA PRO A 204 -0.56 3.17 -11.06
C PRO A 204 -0.71 2.67 -9.62
N LEU A 205 0.40 2.34 -8.97
CA LEU A 205 0.41 1.87 -7.59
C LEU A 205 -0.01 2.97 -6.61
N SER A 206 0.39 4.21 -6.89
CA SER A 206 0.03 5.37 -6.05
C SER A 206 -1.47 5.70 -6.15
N ILE A 207 -2.09 5.58 -7.32
CA ILE A 207 -3.54 5.76 -7.48
C ILE A 207 -4.30 4.59 -6.83
N ALA A 208 -3.84 3.35 -7.01
CA ALA A 208 -4.42 2.18 -6.32
C ALA A 208 -4.42 2.40 -4.80
N GLU A 209 -3.29 2.86 -4.25
CA GLU A 209 -3.15 3.18 -2.83
C GLU A 209 -4.05 4.35 -2.39
N LEU A 210 -4.17 5.40 -3.22
CA LEU A 210 -5.03 6.56 -2.95
C LEU A 210 -6.51 6.18 -2.91
N LEU A 211 -6.94 5.29 -3.81
CA LEU A 211 -8.33 4.85 -3.98
C LEU A 211 -8.73 3.66 -3.10
N GLY A 212 -7.75 2.96 -2.51
CA GLY A 212 -8.00 1.68 -1.86
C GLY A 212 -8.53 0.63 -2.84
N ALA A 213 -8.06 0.69 -4.10
CA ALA A 213 -8.56 -0.12 -5.21
C ALA A 213 -7.44 -0.96 -5.81
N GLN A 214 -7.82 -1.98 -6.56
CA GLN A 214 -6.89 -2.84 -7.30
C GLN A 214 -6.62 -2.23 -8.68
N TYR A 215 -5.34 -2.12 -9.05
CA TYR A 215 -4.96 -1.74 -10.41
C TYR A 215 -5.05 -2.96 -11.34
N VAL A 216 -5.74 -2.80 -12.46
CA VAL A 216 -5.85 -3.83 -13.49
C VAL A 216 -5.09 -3.35 -14.72
N ASP A 217 -4.11 -4.13 -15.16
CA ASP A 217 -3.44 -3.86 -16.43
C ASP A 217 -4.40 -4.22 -17.56
N SER A 218 -4.83 -3.22 -18.31
CA SER A 218 -5.79 -3.34 -19.42
C SER A 218 -5.33 -4.30 -20.52
N ARG A 219 -4.03 -4.65 -20.56
CA ARG A 219 -3.46 -5.63 -21.49
C ARG A 219 -3.81 -7.09 -21.15
N VAL A 220 -4.25 -7.37 -19.92
CA VAL A 220 -4.46 -8.75 -19.42
C VAL A 220 -5.93 -9.20 -19.56
N GLY A 221 -6.84 -8.31 -19.98
CA GLY A 221 -8.05 -8.68 -20.69
C GLY A 221 -9.18 -9.34 -19.89
N ASP A 222 -9.22 -9.25 -18.57
CA ASP A 222 -10.39 -9.66 -17.80
C ASP A 222 -10.71 -8.65 -16.70
N HIS A 223 -11.81 -7.93 -16.86
CA HIS A 223 -12.31 -7.00 -15.87
C HIS A 223 -13.48 -7.67 -15.15
N PRO A 224 -13.43 -7.86 -13.83
CA PRO A 224 -14.51 -8.54 -13.12
C PRO A 224 -15.82 -7.75 -13.30
N THR A 225 -16.79 -8.34 -14.02
CA THR A 225 -18.08 -7.74 -14.39
C THR A 225 -18.92 -7.26 -13.20
N ALA A 226 -18.60 -7.73 -11.99
CA ALA A 226 -19.28 -7.41 -10.73
C ALA A 226 -18.44 -6.53 -9.79
N ALA A 227 -17.58 -5.65 -10.32
CA ALA A 227 -16.78 -4.71 -9.55
C ALA A 227 -17.09 -3.25 -9.91
N ALA A 228 -16.97 -2.34 -8.93
CA ALA A 228 -16.94 -0.91 -9.21
C ALA A 228 -15.63 -0.58 -9.95
N CYS A 229 -15.71 0.05 -11.11
CA CYS A 229 -14.57 0.35 -11.98
C CYS A 229 -14.43 1.87 -12.18
N VAL A 230 -13.19 2.36 -12.22
CA VAL A 230 -12.85 3.71 -12.67
C VAL A 230 -11.62 3.70 -13.57
N GLU A 231 -11.68 4.47 -14.65
CA GLU A 231 -10.56 4.73 -15.55
C GLU A 231 -9.94 6.10 -15.29
N ILE A 232 -8.62 6.14 -15.13
CA ILE A 232 -7.84 7.36 -14.93
C ILE A 232 -6.88 7.55 -16.12
N PRO A 233 -6.91 8.70 -16.79
CA PRO A 233 -5.99 8.98 -17.90
C PRO A 233 -4.51 8.91 -17.47
N SER A 234 -3.70 8.17 -18.22
CA SER A 234 -2.25 8.04 -17.96
C SER A 234 -1.40 9.14 -18.62
N GLY A 235 -1.99 9.91 -19.54
CA GLY A 235 -1.37 11.01 -20.28
C GLY A 235 -0.76 10.60 -21.62
N ASP A 236 0.02 9.51 -21.65
CA ASP A 236 0.83 9.11 -22.82
C ASP A 236 0.60 7.64 -23.25
N GLY A 237 -0.47 7.01 -22.78
CA GLY A 237 -0.78 5.61 -23.07
C GLY A 237 -2.20 5.22 -22.66
N GLU A 238 -2.46 3.92 -22.60
CA GLU A 238 -3.76 3.37 -22.20
C GLU A 238 -4.20 3.90 -20.81
N PRO A 239 -5.51 4.11 -20.61
CA PRO A 239 -6.03 4.52 -19.32
C PRO A 239 -5.70 3.46 -18.26
N LEU A 240 -5.41 3.95 -17.06
CA LEU A 240 -5.18 3.11 -15.89
C LEU A 240 -6.55 2.72 -15.32
N VAL A 241 -6.80 1.43 -15.17
CA VAL A 241 -8.10 0.92 -14.73
C VAL A 241 -8.01 0.44 -13.29
N PHE A 242 -8.96 0.84 -12.44
CA PHE A 242 -9.00 0.50 -11.03
C PHE A 242 -10.34 -0.13 -10.65
N VAL A 243 -10.28 -1.22 -9.89
CA VAL A 243 -11.46 -1.96 -9.43
C VAL A 243 -11.52 -2.11 -7.92
N ARG A 244 -12.73 -2.07 -7.37
CA ARG A 244 -13.02 -2.45 -5.98
C ARG A 244 -14.40 -3.13 -5.89
N PRO A 245 -14.76 -3.77 -4.76
CA PRO A 245 -16.05 -4.43 -4.61
C PRO A 245 -17.24 -3.54 -5.01
N ALA A 246 -18.27 -4.12 -5.63
CA ALA A 246 -19.40 -3.36 -6.18
C ALA A 246 -20.22 -2.60 -5.12
N ASP A 247 -20.16 -3.01 -3.86
CA ASP A 247 -20.83 -2.36 -2.72
C ASP A 247 -20.11 -1.09 -2.21
N GLU A 248 -18.95 -0.76 -2.78
CA GLU A 248 -18.18 0.45 -2.49
C GLU A 248 -17.95 1.24 -3.80
N PRO A 249 -18.92 2.01 -4.33
CA PRO A 249 -18.75 2.75 -5.58
C PRO A 249 -17.80 3.95 -5.42
N PHE A 250 -17.01 4.28 -6.45
CA PHE A 250 -16.11 5.44 -6.44
C PHE A 250 -16.87 6.77 -6.34
N THR A 251 -16.49 7.59 -5.37
CA THR A 251 -17.06 8.94 -5.18
C THR A 251 -16.43 9.94 -6.16
N PRO A 252 -17.15 11.00 -6.54
CA PRO A 252 -16.61 12.06 -7.41
C PRO A 252 -15.31 12.68 -6.87
N ALA A 253 -15.19 12.81 -5.54
CA ALA A 253 -14.01 13.37 -4.90
C ALA A 253 -12.78 12.44 -5.01
N GLU A 254 -12.97 11.12 -4.91
CA GLU A 254 -11.91 10.13 -5.12
C GLU A 254 -11.38 10.19 -6.56
N ILE A 255 -12.30 10.20 -7.54
CA ILE A 255 -11.95 10.29 -8.97
C ILE A 255 -11.19 11.59 -9.25
N ALA A 256 -11.65 12.71 -8.69
CA ALA A 256 -10.98 14.00 -8.86
C ALA A 256 -9.54 13.98 -8.31
N ARG A 257 -9.31 13.42 -7.11
CA ARG A 257 -7.97 13.29 -6.53
C ARG A 257 -7.06 12.39 -7.38
N ALA A 258 -7.57 11.26 -7.87
CA ALA A 258 -6.82 10.36 -8.74
C ALA A 258 -6.41 11.04 -10.06
N ARG A 259 -7.31 11.79 -10.68
CA ARG A 259 -7.01 12.59 -11.88
C ARG A 259 -5.93 13.63 -11.62
N ARG A 260 -5.98 14.36 -10.49
CA ARG A 260 -4.94 15.33 -10.13
C ARG A 260 -3.57 14.68 -9.95
N LEU A 261 -3.51 13.47 -9.42
CA LEU A 261 -2.26 12.72 -9.31
C LEU A 261 -1.72 12.31 -10.69
N GLY A 262 -2.60 11.93 -11.62
CA GLY A 262 -2.25 11.69 -13.03
C GLY A 262 -1.70 12.93 -13.73
N GLU A 263 -2.34 14.08 -13.56
CA GLU A 263 -1.86 15.37 -14.10
C GLU A 263 -0.47 15.74 -13.55
N LEU A 264 -0.21 15.48 -12.27
CA LEU A 264 1.12 15.71 -11.67
C LEU A 264 2.19 14.83 -12.31
N ALA A 265 1.91 13.55 -12.52
CA ALA A 265 2.84 12.63 -13.18
C ALA A 265 3.17 13.10 -14.60
N GLN A 266 2.15 13.51 -15.37
CA GLN A 266 2.34 14.01 -16.72
C GLN A 266 3.25 15.25 -16.75
N LYS A 267 3.00 16.23 -15.88
CA LYS A 267 3.87 17.42 -15.77
C LYS A 267 5.30 17.06 -15.41
N THR A 268 5.49 16.11 -14.51
CA THR A 268 6.82 15.66 -14.07
C THR A 268 7.60 15.00 -15.22
N ARG A 269 6.94 14.14 -16.02
CA ARG A 269 7.57 13.56 -17.23
C ARG A 269 7.99 14.63 -18.23
N GLN A 270 7.08 15.57 -18.52
CA GLN A 270 7.36 16.67 -19.45
C GLN A 270 8.56 17.53 -19.00
N MET A 271 8.68 17.80 -17.70
CA MET A 271 9.82 18.53 -17.14
C MET A 271 11.13 17.74 -17.28
N SER A 272 11.11 16.43 -17.00
CA SER A 272 12.29 15.57 -17.14
C SER A 272 12.79 15.53 -18.59
N GLU A 273 11.88 15.41 -19.56
CA GLU A 273 12.23 15.41 -20.98
C GLU A 273 12.74 16.77 -21.48
N ALA A 274 12.16 17.87 -20.99
CA ALA A 274 12.63 19.22 -21.32
C ALA A 274 14.05 19.46 -20.78
N GLY A 275 14.34 19.01 -19.56
CA GLY A 275 15.68 19.10 -18.95
C GLY A 275 16.74 18.27 -19.69
N GLY A 276 16.37 17.06 -20.14
CA GLY A 276 17.27 16.19 -20.91
C GLY A 276 17.61 16.74 -22.31
N ARG A 277 16.68 17.44 -22.96
CA ARG A 277 16.92 18.09 -24.26
C ARG A 277 17.89 19.27 -24.17
N THR A 278 17.89 20.03 -23.06
CA THR A 278 18.84 21.13 -22.84
C THR A 278 20.28 20.68 -22.54
N SER A 279 20.50 19.48 -22.02
CA SER A 279 21.85 18.94 -21.77
C SER A 279 22.52 18.30 -23.00
N ALA A 280 21.76 18.05 -24.08
CA ALA A 280 22.21 17.30 -25.26
C ALA A 280 22.63 18.19 -26.44
N THR A 281 22.94 19.47 -26.23
CA THR A 281 23.58 20.33 -27.25
C THR A 281 25.10 20.27 -27.11
N PRO A 282 25.82 19.42 -27.86
CA PRO A 282 27.25 19.59 -28.04
C PRO A 282 27.51 20.80 -28.95
N ALA A 283 28.53 21.58 -28.59
CA ALA A 283 29.13 22.61 -29.43
C ALA A 283 29.95 21.98 -30.56
#